data_AF-A0A6J7UJN6-F1
#
_entry.id   AF-A0A6J7UJN6-F1
#
_cell.length_a   1.000
_cell.length_b   1.000
_cell.length_c   1.000
_cell.angle_alpha   90.00
_cell.angle_beta   90.00
_cell.angle_gamma   90.00
#
_symmetry.space_group_name_H-M   'P 1'
#
loop_
_entity.id
_entity.type
_entity.pdbx_description
1 polymer ?
#
loop_
_entity_poly.entity_id
_entity_poly.type
_entity_poly.pdbx_seq_one_letter_code
_entity_poly.pdbx_strand_id
1 'polypeptide(L)'
;MCLLGTFAHHTVVNEASCIKIEKDIPLEKACLLGCGVVTGWGSSVYAAEVSPGDTVVVVGIGGIGANAVQGAKLAGAKHVIAIDPIEFKREKAMQFGATHTAASMAEALPLVQQISWGTMANKVIMTMGVGSGAVIGEALALTAKRGRVVVTNIHPAMEYSASMSLLDLTLMEKQVVGSLFGSGNPRADIPKLISLYREGQLDLDSLISKTYPLEGVNDGYEDMRAGKNIRGVLVYS
;
A
#
# COMPACT_ATOMS: atom_id res chain seq x y z
N MET A 1 16.03 -1.78 -13.17
CA MET A 1 15.86 -1.34 -11.76
C MET A 1 17.16 -0.66 -11.35
N CYS A 2 17.12 0.60 -10.92
CA CYS A 2 18.33 1.32 -10.47
C CYS A 2 18.46 1.15 -8.95
N LEU A 3 19.61 0.68 -8.48
CA LEU A 3 19.92 0.62 -7.05
C LEU A 3 20.45 2.01 -6.64
N LEU A 4 19.61 2.80 -5.95
CA LEU A 4 19.84 4.24 -5.81
C LEU A 4 20.87 4.64 -4.75
N GLY A 5 21.17 3.78 -3.76
CA GLY A 5 22.14 4.07 -2.70
C GLY A 5 21.89 5.38 -1.96
N THR A 6 20.63 5.66 -1.57
CA THR A 6 20.22 7.00 -1.09
C THR A 6 20.61 7.33 0.35
N PHE A 7 21.22 6.40 1.11
CA PHE A 7 21.70 6.68 2.47
C PHE A 7 23.11 7.28 2.42
N ALA A 8 23.25 8.39 1.70
CA ALA A 8 24.50 9.11 1.49
C ALA A 8 24.20 10.57 1.13
N HIS A 9 25.14 11.49 1.40
CA HIS A 9 24.98 12.90 1.01
C HIS A 9 25.00 13.11 -0.51
N HIS A 10 25.66 12.21 -1.25
CA HIS A 10 25.74 12.23 -2.71
C HIS A 10 25.57 10.82 -3.25
N THR A 11 24.89 10.69 -4.40
CA THR A 11 24.77 9.43 -5.14
C THR A 11 24.82 9.71 -6.64
N VAL A 12 25.16 8.68 -7.42
CA VAL A 12 25.16 8.73 -8.89
C VAL A 12 24.15 7.73 -9.38
N VAL A 13 23.20 8.20 -10.17
CA VAL A 13 22.12 7.39 -10.74
C VAL A 13 22.00 7.62 -12.23
N ASN A 14 21.40 6.66 -12.94
CA ASN A 14 21.10 6.84 -14.34
C ASN A 14 20.00 7.92 -14.50
N GLU A 15 20.20 8.86 -15.42
CA GLU A 15 19.26 9.96 -15.69
C GLU A 15 17.83 9.47 -15.94
N ALA A 16 17.65 8.30 -16.57
CA ALA A 16 16.34 7.71 -16.82
C ALA A 16 15.58 7.33 -15.53
N SER A 17 16.25 7.33 -14.37
CA SER A 17 15.66 7.10 -13.04
C SER A 17 15.45 8.39 -12.23
N CYS A 18 15.78 9.56 -12.81
CA CYS A 18 15.56 10.86 -12.21
C CYS A 18 14.23 11.44 -12.67
N ILE A 19 13.39 11.85 -11.72
CA ILE A 19 12.14 12.57 -11.99
C ILE A 19 12.30 13.99 -11.48
N LYS A 20 12.25 14.96 -12.39
CA LYS A 20 12.31 16.37 -12.05
C LYS A 20 11.00 16.77 -11.38
N ILE A 21 11.10 17.41 -10.21
CA ILE A 21 9.99 17.98 -9.46
C ILE A 21 10.21 19.49 -9.28
N GLU A 22 9.14 20.19 -8.95
CA GLU A 22 9.17 21.61 -8.65
C GLU A 22 9.91 21.91 -7.34
N LYS A 23 10.55 23.08 -7.27
CA LYS A 23 11.47 23.44 -6.18
C LYS A 23 10.78 23.81 -4.86
N ASP A 24 9.49 24.09 -4.90
CA ASP A 24 8.67 24.51 -3.77
C ASP A 24 8.20 23.33 -2.91
N ILE A 25 8.34 22.08 -3.39
CA ILE A 25 7.88 20.90 -2.67
C ILE A 25 8.93 20.52 -1.62
N PRO A 26 8.55 20.39 -0.34
CA PRO A 26 9.48 19.95 0.70
C PRO A 26 10.04 18.55 0.39
N LEU A 27 11.36 18.42 0.37
CA LEU A 27 12.05 17.21 -0.08
C LEU A 27 11.79 16.01 0.84
N GLU A 28 11.58 16.25 2.13
CA GLU A 28 11.21 15.25 3.11
C GLU A 28 9.85 14.58 2.80
N LYS A 29 8.96 15.28 2.07
CA LYS A 29 7.68 14.75 1.59
C LYS A 29 7.85 14.10 0.22
N ALA A 30 8.57 14.78 -0.68
CA ALA A 30 8.81 14.30 -2.03
C ALA A 30 9.53 12.93 -2.05
N CYS A 31 10.41 12.65 -1.08
CA CYS A 31 11.13 11.39 -1.01
C CYS A 31 10.20 10.16 -0.87
N LEU A 32 8.97 10.34 -0.38
CA LEU A 32 7.97 9.27 -0.23
C LEU A 32 7.42 8.80 -1.59
N LEU A 33 7.45 9.67 -2.60
CA LEU A 33 6.94 9.42 -3.95
C LEU A 33 7.85 8.51 -4.78
N GLY A 34 9.10 8.31 -4.36
CA GLY A 34 10.02 7.39 -5.04
C GLY A 34 9.69 5.90 -4.87
N CYS A 35 8.76 5.53 -3.99
CA CYS A 35 8.42 4.12 -3.75
C CYS A 35 7.00 3.92 -3.19
N GLY A 36 6.83 4.02 -1.87
CA GLY A 36 5.64 3.51 -1.17
C GLY A 36 4.35 4.22 -1.55
N VAL A 37 4.41 5.54 -1.83
CA VAL A 37 3.22 6.31 -2.19
C VAL A 37 2.69 5.92 -3.56
N VAL A 38 3.54 5.93 -4.59
CA VAL A 38 3.13 5.53 -5.95
C VAL A 38 2.68 4.08 -5.97
N THR A 39 3.43 3.20 -5.29
CA THR A 39 3.08 1.78 -5.20
C THR A 39 1.70 1.58 -4.57
N GLY A 40 1.44 2.16 -3.40
CA GLY A 40 0.15 2.00 -2.72
C GLY A 40 -1.02 2.60 -3.51
N TRP A 41 -0.85 3.84 -3.96
CA TRP A 41 -1.87 4.52 -4.77
C TRP A 41 -2.21 3.71 -6.03
N GLY A 42 -1.19 3.35 -6.81
CA GLY A 42 -1.37 2.58 -8.03
C GLY A 42 -1.95 1.17 -7.79
N SER A 43 -1.56 0.50 -6.71
CA SER A 43 -2.11 -0.82 -6.37
C SER A 43 -3.63 -0.77 -6.18
N SER A 44 -4.17 0.35 -5.68
CA SER A 44 -5.61 0.55 -5.58
C SER A 44 -6.24 1.05 -6.88
N VAL A 45 -5.69 2.10 -7.50
CA VAL A 45 -6.37 2.80 -8.59
C VAL A 45 -6.16 2.11 -9.93
N TYR A 46 -4.97 1.55 -10.16
CA TYR A 46 -4.60 0.93 -11.44
C TYR A 46 -4.65 -0.58 -11.38
N ALA A 47 -4.03 -1.21 -10.37
CA ALA A 47 -3.97 -2.66 -10.32
C ALA A 47 -5.28 -3.29 -9.83
N ALA A 48 -5.88 -2.72 -8.79
CA ALA A 48 -7.19 -3.17 -8.32
C ALA A 48 -8.34 -2.63 -9.19
N GLU A 49 -8.17 -1.50 -9.86
CA GLU A 49 -9.26 -0.80 -10.57
C GLU A 49 -10.43 -0.52 -9.62
N VAL A 50 -10.14 0.07 -8.46
CA VAL A 50 -11.18 0.48 -7.51
C VAL A 50 -12.14 1.43 -8.20
N SER A 51 -13.43 1.16 -8.05
CA SER A 51 -14.53 1.94 -8.62
C SER A 51 -15.44 2.51 -7.53
N PRO A 52 -16.19 3.59 -7.82
CA PRO A 52 -17.17 4.13 -6.90
C PRO A 52 -18.14 3.06 -6.38
N GLY A 53 -18.27 2.96 -5.05
CA GLY A 53 -19.14 1.97 -4.41
C GLY A 53 -18.46 0.67 -3.99
N ASP A 54 -17.21 0.41 -4.42
CA ASP A 54 -16.51 -0.83 -4.08
C ASP A 54 -16.28 -0.98 -2.57
N THR A 55 -16.29 -2.23 -2.12
CA THR A 55 -15.73 -2.67 -0.84
C THR A 55 -14.29 -3.12 -1.06
N VAL A 56 -13.34 -2.47 -0.41
CA VAL A 56 -11.90 -2.68 -0.57
C VAL A 56 -11.28 -3.11 0.74
N VAL A 57 -10.52 -4.20 0.72
CA VAL A 57 -9.69 -4.65 1.85
C VAL A 57 -8.23 -4.36 1.52
N VAL A 58 -7.50 -3.78 2.48
CA VAL A 58 -6.04 -3.55 2.38
C VAL A 58 -5.35 -4.32 3.50
N VAL A 59 -4.45 -5.24 3.15
CA VAL A 59 -3.75 -6.11 4.09
C VAL A 59 -2.31 -5.63 4.32
N GLY A 60 -2.05 -5.12 5.52
CA GLY A 60 -0.78 -4.55 5.96
C GLY A 60 -0.73 -3.04 5.74
N ILE A 61 -0.69 -2.24 6.82
CA ILE A 61 -0.76 -0.77 6.80
C ILE A 61 0.61 -0.17 7.11
N GLY A 62 1.59 -0.54 6.29
CA GLY A 62 2.87 0.17 6.20
C GLY A 62 2.80 1.35 5.23
N GLY A 63 3.96 1.82 4.77
CA GLY A 63 4.03 2.90 3.78
C GLY A 63 3.29 2.63 2.45
N ILE A 64 3.17 1.36 2.03
CA ILE A 64 2.38 0.99 0.83
C ILE A 64 0.89 0.97 1.18
N GLY A 65 0.49 0.21 2.21
CA GLY A 65 -0.92 0.05 2.58
C GLY A 65 -1.62 1.36 2.95
N ALA A 66 -0.94 2.25 3.68
CA ALA A 66 -1.48 3.57 3.98
C ALA A 66 -1.86 4.34 2.70
N ASN A 67 -1.05 4.25 1.65
CA ASN A 67 -1.33 4.90 0.37
C ASN A 67 -2.32 4.13 -0.51
N ALA A 68 -2.45 2.82 -0.33
CA ALA A 68 -3.55 2.05 -0.93
C ALA A 68 -4.90 2.36 -0.30
N VAL A 69 -4.94 2.73 0.99
CA VAL A 69 -6.14 3.23 1.67
C VAL A 69 -6.54 4.60 1.12
N GLN A 70 -5.62 5.55 1.04
CA GLN A 70 -5.86 6.87 0.43
C GLN A 70 -6.33 6.71 -1.03
N GLY A 71 -5.57 5.88 -1.76
CA GLY A 71 -5.95 5.07 -2.91
C GLY A 71 -7.43 4.85 -3.14
N ALA A 72 -7.92 3.84 -2.43
CA ALA A 72 -9.26 3.34 -2.53
C ALA A 72 -10.30 4.41 -2.17
N LYS A 73 -10.05 5.22 -1.14
CA LYS A 73 -10.94 6.31 -0.73
C LYS A 73 -11.14 7.32 -1.85
N LEU A 74 -10.05 7.82 -2.43
CA LEU A 74 -10.14 8.86 -3.46
C LEU A 74 -10.71 8.31 -4.79
N ALA A 75 -10.53 7.00 -5.06
CA ALA A 75 -11.20 6.31 -6.17
C ALA A 75 -12.71 6.06 -5.95
N GLY A 76 -13.25 6.39 -4.76
CA GLY A 76 -14.67 6.33 -4.46
C GLY A 76 -15.14 5.03 -3.79
N ALA A 77 -14.23 4.23 -3.21
CA ALA A 77 -14.62 3.06 -2.43
C ALA A 77 -15.60 3.46 -1.31
N LYS A 78 -16.71 2.71 -1.20
CA LYS A 78 -17.71 2.93 -0.14
C LYS A 78 -17.19 2.44 1.21
N HIS A 79 -16.50 1.30 1.19
CA HIS A 79 -15.91 0.69 2.37
C HIS A 79 -14.44 0.41 2.11
N VAL A 80 -13.58 0.91 2.99
CA VAL A 80 -12.15 0.58 3.02
C VAL A 80 -11.85 -0.06 4.37
N ILE A 81 -11.47 -1.34 4.36
CA ILE A 81 -11.15 -2.12 5.54
C ILE A 81 -9.63 -2.28 5.59
N ALA A 82 -9.02 -1.75 6.64
CA ALA A 82 -7.57 -1.82 6.85
C ALA A 82 -7.23 -2.93 7.85
N ILE A 83 -6.38 -3.87 7.42
CA ILE A 83 -5.99 -5.03 8.23
C ILE A 83 -4.52 -4.89 8.61
N ASP A 84 -4.23 -4.79 9.91
CA ASP A 84 -2.86 -4.81 10.43
C ASP A 84 -2.85 -5.32 11.87
N PRO A 85 -1.92 -6.19 12.28
CA PRO A 85 -1.85 -6.67 13.67
C PRO A 85 -1.52 -5.56 14.67
N ILE A 86 -0.89 -4.46 14.25
CA ILE A 86 -0.46 -3.37 15.12
C ILE A 86 -1.56 -2.31 15.24
N GLU A 87 -2.03 -2.06 16.46
CA GLU A 87 -3.13 -1.12 16.74
C GLU A 87 -2.85 0.30 16.25
N PHE A 88 -1.66 0.84 16.56
CA PHE A 88 -1.23 2.14 16.06
C PHE A 88 -1.38 2.30 14.54
N LYS A 89 -1.09 1.25 13.76
CA LYS A 89 -1.23 1.28 12.30
C LYS A 89 -2.69 1.28 11.87
N ARG A 90 -3.57 0.58 12.59
CA ARG A 90 -5.02 0.64 12.38
C ARG A 90 -5.58 2.03 12.67
N GLU A 91 -5.18 2.65 13.77
CA GLU A 91 -5.55 4.04 14.10
C GLU A 91 -5.10 5.01 13.01
N LYS A 92 -3.86 4.86 12.52
CA LYS A 92 -3.35 5.64 11.39
C LYS A 92 -4.13 5.40 10.10
N ALA A 93 -4.53 4.15 9.83
CA ALA A 93 -5.35 3.83 8.66
C ALA A 93 -6.66 4.64 8.62
N MET A 94 -7.31 4.83 9.77
CA MET A 94 -8.54 5.62 9.88
C MET A 94 -8.32 7.08 9.47
N GLN A 95 -7.16 7.67 9.84
CA GLN A 95 -6.78 9.03 9.43
C GLN A 95 -6.61 9.13 7.90
N PHE A 96 -6.06 8.08 7.27
CA PHE A 96 -5.86 8.01 5.82
C PHE A 96 -7.13 7.68 5.02
N GLY A 97 -8.25 7.39 5.69
CA GLY A 97 -9.51 7.13 5.01
C GLY A 97 -10.03 5.71 5.08
N ALA A 98 -9.44 4.84 5.92
CA ALA A 98 -10.08 3.59 6.26
C ALA A 98 -11.42 3.89 6.96
N THR A 99 -12.41 3.07 6.65
CA THR A 99 -13.74 3.12 7.28
C THR A 99 -13.87 2.13 8.42
N HIS A 100 -13.12 1.04 8.35
CA HIS A 100 -13.09 -0.02 9.34
C HIS A 100 -11.67 -0.58 9.45
N THR A 101 -11.39 -1.25 10.56
CA THR A 101 -10.10 -1.92 10.79
C THR A 101 -10.30 -3.28 11.44
N ALA A 102 -9.36 -4.19 11.22
CA ALA A 102 -9.29 -5.50 11.90
C ALA A 102 -7.82 -5.88 12.16
N ALA A 103 -7.54 -6.70 13.16
CA ALA A 103 -6.18 -7.15 13.44
C ALA A 103 -5.69 -8.26 12.50
N SER A 104 -6.62 -8.98 11.86
CA SER A 104 -6.31 -10.10 10.94
C SER A 104 -7.38 -10.29 9.86
N MET A 105 -7.06 -11.07 8.83
CA MET A 105 -8.05 -11.46 7.80
C MET A 105 -9.18 -12.31 8.36
N ALA A 106 -8.88 -13.19 9.32
CA ALA A 106 -9.88 -13.99 10.03
C ALA A 106 -10.90 -13.11 10.79
N GLU A 107 -10.41 -12.07 11.48
CA GLU A 107 -11.26 -11.10 12.18
C GLU A 107 -12.04 -10.20 11.20
N ALA A 108 -11.44 -9.84 10.07
CA ALA A 108 -12.09 -9.04 9.04
C ALA A 108 -13.21 -9.80 8.31
N LEU A 109 -13.16 -11.13 8.24
CA LEU A 109 -14.13 -11.93 7.47
C LEU A 109 -15.60 -11.69 7.85
N PRO A 110 -16.03 -11.83 9.12
CA PRO A 110 -17.41 -11.56 9.51
C PRO A 110 -17.80 -10.09 9.32
N LEU A 111 -16.85 -9.16 9.55
CA LEU A 111 -17.07 -7.73 9.31
C LEU A 111 -17.36 -7.46 7.83
N VAL A 112 -16.52 -7.96 6.93
CA VAL A 112 -16.68 -7.81 5.48
C VAL A 112 -18.00 -8.42 5.03
N GLN A 113 -18.36 -9.60 5.52
CA GLN A 113 -19.67 -10.22 5.27
C GLN A 113 -20.81 -9.30 5.69
N GLN A 114 -20.76 -8.74 6.88
CA GLN A 114 -21.83 -7.89 7.42
C GLN A 114 -22.01 -6.60 6.62
N ILE A 115 -20.93 -5.86 6.36
CA ILE A 115 -21.02 -4.53 5.73
C ILE A 115 -21.29 -4.59 4.22
N SER A 116 -20.94 -5.72 3.59
CA SER A 116 -21.20 -5.99 2.18
C SER A 116 -22.50 -6.77 1.94
N TRP A 117 -23.28 -7.05 2.98
CA TRP A 117 -24.48 -7.91 2.90
C TRP A 117 -24.20 -9.27 2.24
N GLY A 118 -23.04 -9.84 2.53
CA GLY A 118 -22.58 -11.14 2.05
C GLY A 118 -21.96 -11.14 0.65
N THR A 119 -21.86 -10.01 -0.04
CA THR A 119 -21.22 -9.98 -1.38
C THR A 119 -19.70 -10.10 -1.32
N MET A 120 -19.10 -9.82 -0.15
CA MET A 120 -17.67 -9.79 0.11
C MET A 120 -16.95 -8.60 -0.55
N ALA A 121 -15.62 -8.54 -0.44
CA ALA A 121 -14.83 -7.41 -0.93
C ALA A 121 -14.63 -7.47 -2.45
N ASN A 122 -14.97 -6.40 -3.17
CA ASN A 122 -14.67 -6.28 -4.60
C ASN A 122 -13.17 -6.40 -4.86
N LYS A 123 -12.36 -5.77 -3.99
CA LYS A 123 -10.90 -5.73 -4.12
C LYS A 123 -10.21 -6.11 -2.81
N VAL A 124 -9.17 -6.92 -2.89
CA VAL A 124 -8.27 -7.23 -1.75
C VAL A 124 -6.84 -6.90 -2.17
N ILE A 125 -6.20 -5.95 -1.50
CA ILE A 125 -4.88 -5.42 -1.87
C ILE A 125 -3.87 -5.84 -0.80
N MET A 126 -2.90 -6.66 -1.21
CA MET A 126 -1.89 -7.24 -0.33
C MET A 126 -0.65 -6.36 -0.29
N THR A 127 -0.38 -5.72 0.85
CA THR A 127 0.65 -4.67 1.03
C THR A 127 1.54 -4.89 2.25
N MET A 128 1.67 -6.13 2.73
CA MET A 128 2.57 -6.48 3.83
C MET A 128 4.05 -6.32 3.45
N GLY A 129 4.91 -6.20 4.47
CA GLY A 129 6.36 -6.08 4.26
C GLY A 129 7.01 -7.30 3.59
N VAL A 130 6.55 -8.50 3.93
CA VAL A 130 6.97 -9.76 3.31
C VAL A 130 5.73 -10.56 2.92
N GLY A 131 5.68 -10.99 1.67
CA GLY A 131 4.62 -11.86 1.16
C GLY A 131 4.69 -13.29 1.67
N SER A 132 3.57 -13.98 1.59
CA SER A 132 3.53 -15.44 1.71
C SER A 132 2.44 -16.01 0.81
N GLY A 133 2.78 -17.05 0.05
CA GLY A 133 1.83 -17.82 -0.75
C GLY A 133 0.77 -18.55 0.08
N ALA A 134 1.03 -18.74 1.38
CA ALA A 134 0.10 -19.38 2.31
C ALA A 134 -1.17 -18.55 2.56
N VAL A 135 -1.07 -17.22 2.49
CA VAL A 135 -2.18 -16.31 2.82
C VAL A 135 -3.05 -15.94 1.61
N ILE A 136 -2.70 -16.42 0.41
CA ILE A 136 -3.45 -16.12 -0.82
C ILE A 136 -4.87 -16.73 -0.77
N GLY A 137 -5.01 -17.93 -0.21
CA GLY A 137 -6.31 -18.56 -0.01
C GLY A 137 -7.23 -17.74 0.91
N GLU A 138 -6.69 -17.18 1.99
CA GLU A 138 -7.44 -16.31 2.92
C GLU A 138 -7.86 -15.00 2.24
N ALA A 139 -6.96 -14.38 1.45
CA ALA A 139 -7.29 -13.20 0.66
C ALA A 139 -8.42 -13.48 -0.35
N LEU A 140 -8.38 -14.64 -1.03
CA LEU A 140 -9.45 -15.06 -1.93
C LEU A 140 -10.77 -15.33 -1.19
N ALA A 141 -10.74 -15.84 0.04
CA ALA A 141 -11.94 -16.05 0.85
C ALA A 141 -12.63 -14.73 1.23
N LEU A 142 -11.88 -13.64 1.39
CA LEU A 142 -12.42 -12.29 1.58
C LEU A 142 -12.96 -11.65 0.29
N THR A 143 -12.63 -12.21 -0.87
CA THR A 143 -12.92 -11.61 -2.18
C THR A 143 -14.30 -12.01 -2.69
N ALA A 144 -15.01 -11.03 -3.26
CA ALA A 144 -16.30 -11.18 -3.91
C ALA A 144 -16.25 -12.02 -5.18
N LYS A 145 -17.43 -12.42 -5.66
CA LYS A 145 -17.58 -12.92 -7.03
C LYS A 145 -17.07 -11.85 -8.01
N ARG A 146 -16.26 -12.26 -8.99
CA ARG A 146 -15.58 -11.40 -9.98
C ARG A 146 -14.65 -10.35 -9.35
N GLY A 147 -14.34 -10.50 -8.07
CA GLY A 147 -13.42 -9.63 -7.35
C GLY A 147 -11.96 -9.92 -7.70
N ARG A 148 -11.08 -9.02 -7.25
CA ARG A 148 -9.66 -9.04 -7.58
C ARG A 148 -8.79 -8.99 -6.33
N VAL A 149 -7.88 -9.95 -6.21
CA VAL A 149 -6.75 -9.92 -5.28
C VAL A 149 -5.54 -9.32 -5.99
N VAL A 150 -4.99 -8.25 -5.45
CA VAL A 150 -3.78 -7.59 -5.94
C VAL A 150 -2.61 -7.92 -5.04
N VAL A 151 -1.62 -8.63 -5.58
CA VAL A 151 -0.37 -8.97 -4.90
C VAL A 151 0.65 -7.85 -5.17
N THR A 152 0.84 -6.97 -4.20
CA THR A 152 1.81 -5.85 -4.27
C THR A 152 3.06 -6.12 -3.44
N ASN A 153 2.92 -6.87 -2.35
CA ASN A 153 4.02 -7.30 -1.52
C ASN A 153 5.05 -8.13 -2.32
N ILE A 154 6.32 -8.03 -1.93
CA ILE A 154 7.39 -8.86 -2.49
C ILE A 154 7.47 -10.18 -1.72
N HIS A 155 7.47 -11.28 -2.46
CA HIS A 155 7.59 -12.63 -1.92
C HIS A 155 9.07 -13.07 -1.88
N PRO A 156 9.46 -13.98 -0.97
CA PRO A 156 10.78 -14.60 -1.00
C PRO A 156 11.08 -15.23 -2.37
N ALA A 157 12.29 -15.01 -2.91
CA ALA A 157 12.65 -15.45 -4.27
C ALA A 157 12.58 -16.98 -4.48
N MET A 158 12.67 -17.75 -3.40
CA MET A 158 12.60 -19.21 -3.40
C MET A 158 11.20 -19.75 -3.04
N GLU A 159 10.20 -18.89 -2.95
CA GLU A 159 8.80 -19.29 -2.76
C GLU A 159 8.15 -19.54 -4.13
N TYR A 160 7.85 -20.80 -4.44
CA TYR A 160 7.30 -21.22 -5.74
C TYR A 160 5.87 -21.77 -5.65
N SER A 161 5.24 -21.70 -4.48
CA SER A 161 3.91 -22.24 -4.27
C SER A 161 2.99 -21.23 -3.58
N ALA A 162 1.72 -21.29 -3.96
CA ALA A 162 0.62 -20.64 -3.28
C ALA A 162 -0.54 -21.64 -3.20
N SER A 163 -1.26 -21.64 -2.07
CA SER A 163 -2.41 -22.53 -1.88
C SER A 163 -3.71 -21.75 -2.13
N MET A 164 -4.53 -22.24 -3.06
CA MET A 164 -5.84 -21.66 -3.36
C MET A 164 -6.81 -22.71 -3.92
N SER A 165 -8.11 -22.48 -3.73
CA SER A 165 -9.15 -23.30 -4.34
C SER A 165 -9.37 -22.89 -5.80
N LEU A 166 -8.92 -23.72 -6.74
CA LEU A 166 -9.14 -23.48 -8.18
C LEU A 166 -10.61 -23.65 -8.59
N LEU A 167 -11.37 -24.46 -7.84
CA LEU A 167 -12.80 -24.57 -8.04
C LEU A 167 -13.50 -23.24 -7.68
N ASP A 168 -13.18 -22.68 -6.52
CA ASP A 168 -13.74 -21.37 -6.11
C ASP A 168 -13.29 -20.26 -7.06
N LEU A 169 -12.00 -20.23 -7.44
CA LEU A 169 -11.46 -19.30 -8.42
C LEU A 169 -12.26 -19.32 -9.73
N THR A 170 -12.57 -20.52 -10.24
CA THR A 170 -13.31 -20.72 -11.49
C THR A 170 -14.78 -20.35 -11.35
N LEU A 171 -15.48 -20.90 -10.35
CA LEU A 171 -16.92 -20.71 -10.17
C LEU A 171 -17.29 -19.27 -9.78
N MET A 172 -16.40 -18.60 -9.05
CA MET A 172 -16.59 -17.21 -8.62
C MET A 172 -15.91 -16.21 -9.55
N GLU A 173 -15.24 -16.65 -10.61
CA GLU A 173 -14.57 -15.80 -11.61
C GLU A 173 -13.58 -14.80 -10.95
N LYS A 174 -12.92 -15.21 -9.86
CA LYS A 174 -12.01 -14.35 -9.10
C LYS A 174 -10.70 -14.17 -9.86
N GLN A 175 -10.03 -13.05 -9.61
CA GLN A 175 -8.77 -12.69 -10.25
C GLN A 175 -7.65 -12.57 -9.21
N VAL A 176 -6.45 -13.03 -9.56
CA VAL A 176 -5.21 -12.76 -8.80
C VAL A 176 -4.25 -12.08 -9.76
N VAL A 177 -3.81 -10.87 -9.42
CA VAL A 177 -2.91 -10.07 -10.27
C VAL A 177 -1.70 -9.60 -9.48
N GLY A 178 -0.52 -9.61 -10.11
CA GLY A 178 0.67 -8.98 -9.55
C GLY A 178 0.69 -7.47 -9.84
N SER A 179 1.30 -6.69 -8.96
CA SER A 179 1.53 -5.26 -9.19
C SER A 179 2.94 -4.86 -8.79
N LEU A 180 3.73 -4.46 -9.79
CA LEU A 180 5.04 -3.85 -9.56
C LEU A 180 4.89 -2.33 -9.57
N PHE A 181 5.34 -1.67 -8.50
CA PHE A 181 5.26 -0.22 -8.36
C PHE A 181 3.82 0.32 -8.54
N GLY A 182 2.82 -0.44 -8.07
CA GLY A 182 1.41 -0.08 -8.20
C GLY A 182 0.88 -0.13 -9.63
N SER A 183 1.59 -0.79 -10.55
CA SER A 183 1.31 -0.72 -11.99
C SER A 183 1.38 0.73 -12.53
N GLY A 184 2.09 1.60 -11.81
CA GLY A 184 2.23 3.02 -12.12
C GLY A 184 3.43 3.32 -13.01
N ASN A 185 3.40 4.50 -13.62
CA ASN A 185 4.50 5.10 -14.35
C ASN A 185 5.04 6.30 -13.56
N PRO A 186 6.25 6.22 -12.98
CA PRO A 186 6.78 7.28 -12.12
C PRO A 186 6.84 8.66 -12.80
N ARG A 187 7.06 8.72 -14.12
CA ARG A 187 7.10 10.01 -14.86
C ARG A 187 5.74 10.70 -14.92
N ALA A 188 4.66 9.93 -14.98
CA ALA A 188 3.30 10.46 -15.03
C ALA A 188 2.71 10.60 -13.63
N ASP A 189 2.94 9.63 -12.76
CA ASP A 189 2.27 9.52 -11.48
C ASP A 189 2.87 10.41 -10.40
N ILE A 190 4.18 10.65 -10.39
CA ILE A 190 4.79 11.53 -9.37
C ILE A 190 4.24 12.96 -9.48
N PRO A 191 4.24 13.63 -10.66
CA PRO A 191 3.62 14.94 -10.80
C PRO A 191 2.13 14.96 -10.46
N LYS A 192 1.39 13.91 -10.84
CA LYS A 192 -0.03 13.77 -10.51
C LYS A 192 -0.26 13.71 -8.99
N LEU A 193 0.51 12.88 -8.28
CA LEU A 193 0.41 12.72 -6.83
C LEU A 193 0.84 13.98 -6.07
N ILE A 194 1.80 14.73 -6.61
CA ILE A 194 2.16 16.06 -6.11
C ILE A 194 0.96 17.02 -6.20
N SER A 195 0.23 17.02 -7.32
CA SER A 195 -0.98 17.85 -7.46
C SER A 195 -2.03 17.46 -6.42
N LEU A 196 -2.30 16.17 -6.26
CA LEU A 196 -3.25 15.67 -5.26
C LEU A 196 -2.85 16.03 -3.82
N TYR A 197 -1.54 16.02 -3.52
CA TYR A 197 -1.03 16.50 -2.23
C TYR A 197 -1.27 18.00 -2.05
N ARG A 198 -0.96 18.83 -3.05
CA ARG A 198 -1.22 20.28 -3.02
C ARG A 198 -2.70 20.61 -2.84
N GLU A 199 -3.57 19.79 -3.43
CA GLU A 199 -5.02 19.91 -3.32
C GLU A 199 -5.58 19.37 -1.99
N GLY A 200 -4.74 18.81 -1.12
CA GLY A 200 -5.14 18.23 0.16
C GLY A 200 -5.89 16.89 0.05
N GLN A 201 -5.85 16.25 -1.13
CA GLN A 201 -6.51 14.97 -1.39
C GLN A 201 -5.62 13.76 -1.06
N LEU A 202 -4.31 13.97 -0.97
CA LEU A 202 -3.32 12.98 -0.58
C LEU A 202 -2.53 13.51 0.61
N ASP A 203 -2.56 12.83 1.75
CA ASP A 203 -1.79 13.19 2.93
C ASP A 203 -0.39 12.56 2.85
N LEU A 204 0.62 13.40 2.61
CA LEU A 204 2.04 13.02 2.72
C LEU A 204 2.64 13.40 4.07
N ASP A 205 2.00 14.29 4.81
CA ASP A 205 2.53 14.82 6.06
C ASP A 205 2.45 13.79 7.17
N SER A 206 1.27 13.21 7.38
CA SER A 206 1.00 12.24 8.43
C SER A 206 1.64 10.87 8.14
N LEU A 207 2.12 10.63 6.91
CA LEU A 207 2.90 9.44 6.58
C LEU A 207 4.24 9.42 7.31
N ILE A 208 4.86 10.60 7.51
CA ILE A 208 6.12 10.73 8.22
C ILE A 208 5.87 10.65 9.71
N SER A 209 5.92 9.42 10.23
CA SER A 209 5.77 9.17 11.66
C SER A 209 6.98 9.62 12.49
N LYS A 210 8.19 9.61 11.90
CA LYS A 210 9.42 10.03 12.60
C LYS A 210 10.50 10.41 11.59
N THR A 211 11.30 11.42 11.94
CA THR A 211 12.50 11.81 11.22
C THR A 211 13.75 11.42 11.99
N TYR A 212 14.84 11.16 11.27
CA TYR A 212 16.12 10.74 11.84
C TYR A 212 17.26 11.47 11.10
N PRO A 213 18.38 11.77 11.75
CA PRO A 213 19.61 12.12 11.04
C PRO A 213 20.19 10.86 10.37
N LEU A 214 21.15 11.01 9.44
CA LEU A 214 21.77 9.87 8.75
C LEU A 214 22.43 8.88 9.72
N GLU A 215 23.06 9.41 10.78
CA GLU A 215 23.71 8.63 11.84
C GLU A 215 22.70 7.76 12.60
N GLY A 216 21.43 8.16 12.64
CA GLY A 216 20.32 7.46 13.27
C GLY A 216 19.65 6.40 12.37
N VAL A 217 20.27 6.00 11.26
CA VAL A 217 19.70 5.04 10.31
C VAL A 217 19.35 3.69 10.96
N ASN A 218 20.16 3.22 11.91
CA ASN A 218 19.93 1.95 12.60
C ASN A 218 18.67 2.01 13.48
N ASP A 219 18.49 3.09 14.24
CA ASP A 219 17.28 3.32 15.03
C ASP A 219 16.03 3.34 14.13
N GLY A 220 16.14 3.95 12.94
CA GLY A 220 15.07 3.95 11.95
C GLY A 220 14.69 2.53 11.49
N TYR A 221 15.67 1.65 11.29
CA TYR A 221 15.44 0.25 10.97
C TYR A 221 14.84 -0.54 12.13
N GLU A 222 15.28 -0.29 13.36
CA GLU A 222 14.70 -0.91 14.56
C GLU A 222 13.24 -0.53 14.75
N ASP A 223 12.92 0.76 14.66
CA ASP A 223 11.54 1.25 14.77
C ASP A 223 10.66 0.71 13.64
N MET A 224 11.20 0.51 12.43
CA MET A 224 10.49 -0.15 11.32
C MET A 224 10.18 -1.61 11.64
N ARG A 225 11.14 -2.38 12.15
CA ARG A 225 10.94 -3.80 12.51
C ARG A 225 9.99 -3.97 13.69
N ALA A 226 10.05 -3.06 14.66
CA ALA A 226 9.11 -3.00 15.77
C ALA A 226 7.73 -2.46 15.38
N GLY A 227 7.56 -2.00 14.13
CA GLY A 227 6.30 -1.50 13.60
C GLY A 227 5.79 -0.21 14.26
N LYS A 228 6.71 0.58 14.84
CA LYS A 228 6.43 1.87 15.49
C LYS A 228 6.24 3.02 14.50
N ASN A 229 6.44 2.78 13.20
CA ASN A 229 6.39 3.79 12.16
C ASN A 229 5.53 3.35 10.96
N ILE A 230 5.05 4.35 10.21
CA ILE A 230 4.51 4.18 8.85
C ILE A 230 5.63 4.46 7.85
N ARG A 231 6.27 5.64 7.98
CA ARG A 231 7.52 6.01 7.31
C ARG A 231 8.47 6.68 8.30
N GLY A 232 9.70 6.17 8.35
CA GLY A 232 10.85 6.91 8.84
C GLY A 232 11.51 7.67 7.69
N VAL A 233 11.86 8.93 7.90
CA VAL A 233 12.57 9.75 6.91
C VAL A 233 13.92 10.18 7.46
N LEU A 234 14.99 9.95 6.70
CA LEU A 234 16.29 10.51 7.01
C LEU A 234 16.36 11.95 6.50
N VAL A 235 16.79 12.87 7.35
CA VAL A 235 16.96 14.29 7.03
C VAL A 235 18.45 14.60 7.09
N TYR A 236 18.93 15.28 6.05
CA TYR A 236 20.31 15.70 5.91
C TYR A 236 20.38 17.17 6.33
N SER A 237 21.12 17.44 7.40
CA SER A 237 21.49 18.79 7.85
C SER A 237 22.87 19.17 7.34
#